data_AF-A0A3D5RVR1-F1
#
_entry.id   AF-A0A3D5RVR1-F1
#
_cell.length_a   1.000
_cell.length_b   1.000
_cell.length_c   1.000
_cell.angle_alpha   90.00
_cell.angle_beta   90.00
_cell.angle_gamma   90.00
#
_symmetry.space_group_name_H-M   'P 1'
#
loop_
_entity.id
_entity.type
_entity.pdbx_description
1 polymer ?
#
loop_
_entity_poly.entity_id
_entity_poly.type
_entity_poly.pdbx_seq_one_letter_code
_entity_poly.pdbx_strand_id
1 'polypeptide(L)' 'MKYKAKESYKKLDDNKNYYAFGDSSKHQQLIAGLTVEITEVPKELEAHLESAEPKPKKEGK' A
#
# COMPACT_ATOMS: atom_id res chain seq x y z
N MET A 1 -5.18 5.72 -6.73
CA MET A 1 -6.06 4.75 -6.02
C MET A 1 -5.65 4.70 -4.55
N LYS A 2 -6.56 4.32 -3.63
CA LYS A 2 -6.25 4.22 -2.20
C LYS A 2 -5.74 2.83 -1.87
N TYR A 3 -4.60 2.74 -1.21
CA TYR A 3 -3.97 1.48 -0.81
C TYR A 3 -3.68 1.45 0.67
N LYS A 4 -3.70 0.24 1.24
CA LYS A 4 -3.28 -0.06 2.59
C LYS A 4 -2.15 -1.09 2.55
N ALA A 5 -1.22 -1.02 3.50
CA ALA A 5 -0.16 -2.01 3.62
C ALA A 5 -0.70 -3.33 4.16
N LYS A 6 -0.30 -4.43 3.52
CA LYS A 6 -0.44 -5.78 4.08
C LYS A 6 0.61 -5.98 5.18
N GLU A 7 0.45 -7.04 5.95
CA GLU A 7 1.46 -7.43 6.94
C GLU A 7 2.83 -7.67 6.30
N SER A 8 2.85 -8.20 5.07
CA SER A 8 4.09 -8.42 4.32
C SER A 8 4.84 -7.11 4.01
N TYR A 9 4.15 -5.96 3.89
CA TYR A 9 4.79 -4.66 3.73
C TYR A 9 5.55 -4.24 4.99
N LYS A 10 5.02 -4.54 6.18
CA LYS A 10 5.64 -4.21 7.47
C LYS A 10 6.91 -5.01 7.75
N LYS A 11 7.11 -6.11 7.01
CA LYS A 11 8.30 -6.97 7.05
C LYS A 11 9.31 -6.61 5.96
N LEU A 12 9.01 -5.64 5.08
CA LEU A 12 9.96 -5.17 4.07
C LEU A 12 11.04 -4.32 4.74
N ASP A 13 12.26 -4.51 4.25
CA ASP A 13 13.42 -3.71 4.61
C ASP A 13 13.21 -2.24 4.19
N ASP A 14 13.86 -1.30 4.90
CA ASP A 14 13.77 0.14 4.60
C ASP A 14 14.27 0.52 3.21
N ASN A 15 15.11 -0.33 2.61
CA ASN A 15 15.61 -0.20 1.25
C ASN A 15 14.65 -0.75 0.17
N LYS A 16 13.55 -1.38 0.55
CA LYS A 16 12.57 -1.99 -0.38
C LYS A 16 11.15 -1.47 -0.18
N ASN A 17 10.97 -0.44 0.62
CA ASN A 17 9.67 0.16 0.92
C ASN A 17 9.60 1.62 0.43
N TYR A 18 8.50 2.34 0.68
CA TYR A 18 8.34 3.72 0.17
C TYR A 18 9.39 4.69 0.70
N TYR A 19 10.04 4.36 1.81
CA TYR A 19 11.19 5.10 2.32
C TYR A 19 12.36 5.11 1.32
N ALA A 20 12.65 3.97 0.67
CA ALA A 20 13.67 3.86 -0.38
C ALA A 20 13.35 4.70 -1.63
N PHE A 21 12.06 4.92 -1.90
CA PHE A 21 11.57 5.76 -3.00
C PHE A 21 11.54 7.26 -2.63
N GLY A 22 11.98 7.65 -1.43
CA GLY A 22 11.96 9.04 -0.96
C GLY A 22 10.60 9.49 -0.40
N ASP A 23 9.66 8.57 -0.22
CA ASP A 23 8.29 8.82 0.23
C ASP A 23 8.10 8.37 1.69
N SER A 24 8.86 8.96 2.61
CA SER A 24 8.82 8.62 4.04
C SER A 24 7.44 8.80 4.68
N SER A 25 6.68 9.82 4.25
CA SER A 25 5.32 10.07 4.73
C SER A 25 4.38 8.91 4.41
N LYS A 26 4.39 8.43 3.15
CA LYS A 26 3.56 7.28 2.74
C LYS A 26 3.97 6.02 3.49
N HIS A 27 5.27 5.80 3.65
CA HIS A 27 5.79 4.68 4.43
C HIS A 27 5.23 4.70 5.87
N GLN A 28 5.36 5.83 6.59
CA GLN A 28 4.84 5.95 7.95
C GLN A 28 3.33 5.71 8.04
N GLN A 29 2.55 6.26 7.10
CA GLN A 29 1.11 6.02 7.03
C GLN A 29 0.77 4.54 6.81
N LEU A 30 1.48 3.87 5.90
CA LEU A 30 1.30 2.45 5.63
C LEU A 30 1.67 1.56 6.83
N ILE A 31 2.78 1.85 7.51
CA ILE A 31 3.18 1.14 8.74
C ILE A 31 2.16 1.32 9.86
N ALA A 32 1.61 2.53 10.00
CA ALA A 32 0.52 2.86 10.93
C ALA A 32 -0.82 2.16 10.56
N GLY A 33 -0.88 1.46 9.43
CA GLY A 33 -2.10 0.78 8.95
C GLY A 33 -3.14 1.75 8.38
N LEU A 34 -2.74 2.99 8.09
CA LEU A 34 -3.56 3.97 7.41
C LEU A 34 -3.61 3.69 5.91
N THR A 35 -4.62 4.26 5.28
CA THR A 35 -4.79 4.21 3.83
C THR A 35 -4.11 5.42 3.21
N VAL A 36 -3.32 5.21 2.15
CA VAL A 36 -2.65 6.26 1.40
C VAL A 36 -3.13 6.29 -0.04
N GLU A 37 -3.18 7.48 -0.62
CA GLU A 37 -3.41 7.62 -2.04
C GLU A 37 -2.09 7.44 -2.79
N ILE A 38 -2.09 6.50 -3.73
CA ILE A 38 -0.93 6.17 -4.55
C ILE A 38 -1.39 6.24 -6.01
N THR A 39 -0.70 7.08 -6.78
CA THR A 39 -0.96 7.25 -8.22
C THR A 39 -0.29 6.14 -9.02
N GLU A 40 0.97 5.84 -8.71
CA GLU A 40 1.75 4.79 -9.34
C GLU A 40 2.35 3.91 -8.24
N VAL A 41 1.92 2.65 -8.20
CA VAL A 41 2.44 1.67 -7.24
C VAL A 41 3.69 1.03 -7.86
N PRO A 42 4.85 1.06 -7.19
CA PRO A 42 6.02 0.32 -7.65
C PRO A 42 5.67 -1.16 -7.73
N LYS A 43 6.07 -1.82 -8.83
CA LYS A 43 5.74 -3.22 -9.10
C LYS A 43 6.16 -4.16 -7.96
N GLU A 44 7.27 -3.85 -7.30
CA GLU A 44 7.78 -4.58 -6.14
C GLU A 44 6.84 -4.48 -4.93
N LEU A 45 6.14 -3.35 -4.76
CA LEU A 45 5.26 -3.09 -3.64
C LEU A 45 3.82 -3.53 -3.89
N GLU A 46 3.42 -3.73 -5.14
CA GLU A 46 2.05 -4.13 -5.51
C GLU A 46 1.61 -5.41 -4.76
N ALA A 47 2.50 -6.39 -4.62
CA ALA A 47 2.23 -7.62 -3.88
C ALA A 47 2.01 -7.39 -2.37
N HIS A 48 2.62 -6.33 -1.83
CA HIS A 48 2.61 -5.95 -0.42
C HIS A 48 1.54 -4.92 -0.06
N LEU A 49 0.88 -4.35 -1.06
CA LEU A 49 -0.21 -3.41 -0.88
C LEU A 49 -1.55 -4.09 -1.20
N GLU A 50 -2.61 -3.56 -0.58
CA GLU A 50 -3.99 -3.96 -0.82
C GLU A 50 -4.79 -2.72 -1.21
N SER A 51 -5.52 -2.80 -2.31
CA SER A 51 -6.43 -1.74 -2.73
C SER A 51 -7.54 -1.60 -1.68
N ALA A 52 -7.60 -0.42 -1.07
CA ALA A 52 -8.61 -0.07 -0.06
C ALA A 52 -9.83 0.62 -0.69
N GLU A 53 -9.94 0.62 -2.02
CA GLU A 53 -11.17 1.00 -2.68
C GLU A 53 -12.31 0.07 -2.25
N PRO A 54 -13.50 0.61 -1.96
CA PRO A 54 -14.68 -0.23 -1.78
C PRO A 54 -14.88 -0.96 -3.10
N LYS A 55 -14.57 -2.27 -3.13
CA LYS A 55 -14.96 -3.11 -4.25
C LYS A 55 -16.45 -2.85 -4.46
N PRO A 56 -16.90 -2.45 -5.67
CA PRO A 56 -18.32 -2.47 -5.94
C PRO A 56 -18.77 -3.90 -5.61
N LYS A 57 -19.71 -4.01 -4.67
CA LYS A 57 -20.32 -5.29 -4.32
C LYS A 57 -20.72 -5.92 -5.65
N LYS A 58 -20.10 -7.03 -6.05
CA LYS A 58 -20.67 -7.91 -7.06
C LYS A 58 -21.92 -8.50 -6.41
N GLU A 59 -22.99 -7.73 -6.45
CA GLU A 59 -24.34 -8.25 -6.38
C GLU A 59 -24.59 -8.93 -7.73
N GLY A 60 -24.82 -10.23 -7.68
CA GLY A 60 -25.26 -11.01 -8.81
C GLY A 60 -24.79 -12.45 -8.70
N LYS A 61 -25.66 -13.45 -8.71
CA LYS A 61 -27.11 -13.55 -8.62
C LYS A 61 -27.38 -15.00 -8.28
#